data_AF-A0A962FV15-F1
#
_entry.id   AF-A0A962FV15-F1
#
_cell.length_a   1.000
_cell.length_b   1.000
_cell.length_c   1.000
_cell.angle_alpha   90.00
_cell.angle_beta   90.00
_cell.angle_gamma   90.00
#
_symmetry.space_group_name_H-M   'P 1'
#
loop_
_entity.id
_entity.type
_entity.pdbx_description
1 polymer ?
#
loop_
_entity_poly.entity_id
_entity_poly.type
_entity_poly.pdbx_seq_one_letter_code
_entity_poly.pdbx_strand_id
1 'polypeptide(L)'
;MSKFFMIFTVFLSICAFSGHSAEAGSKFYSHWWWQSHWKNQDFIPYYDNGTEPHNTQWDKKEWHPTDWITMNGGDSQNLMHRWYTAKIINAQYYDDEIPYLDVGVNFYHLSGYDKSRIMETVNYIYQITEKSPRMFYLRDPQTEKIIGYYGSDGLILQ
;
A
#
# COMPACT_ATOMS: atom_id res chain seq x y z
N MET A 1 -35.63 -21.19 62.11
CA MET A 1 -34.19 -21.36 61.83
C MET A 1 -33.79 -20.35 60.76
N SER A 2 -32.56 -19.84 60.87
CA SER A 2 -32.08 -18.53 60.41
C SER A 2 -31.70 -18.44 58.91
N LYS A 3 -32.10 -17.33 58.28
CA LYS A 3 -31.43 -16.46 57.25
C LYS A 3 -30.65 -17.14 56.10
N PHE A 4 -31.06 -17.02 54.83
CA PHE A 4 -30.82 -15.94 53.84
C PHE A 4 -29.33 -15.59 53.54
N PHE A 5 -29.00 -15.58 52.23
CA PHE A 5 -27.87 -14.96 51.50
C PHE A 5 -26.47 -15.63 51.47
N MET A 6 -26.05 -16.06 50.27
CA MET A 6 -24.75 -15.74 49.62
C MET A 6 -24.71 -16.42 48.23
N ILE A 7 -25.06 -15.75 47.12
CA ILE A 7 -24.24 -14.82 46.32
C ILE A 7 -22.91 -15.43 45.85
N PHE A 8 -22.94 -15.92 44.61
CA PHE A 8 -22.05 -15.55 43.50
C PHE A 8 -20.56 -15.37 43.82
N THR A 9 -19.75 -16.38 43.47
CA THR A 9 -18.30 -16.19 43.26
C THR A 9 -17.87 -16.89 41.96
N VAL A 10 -18.29 -16.30 40.84
CA VAL A 10 -17.59 -16.47 39.56
C VAL A 10 -16.34 -15.59 39.66
N PHE A 11 -15.23 -16.15 40.15
CA PHE A 11 -13.95 -15.46 40.15
C PHE A 11 -13.42 -15.41 38.71
N LEU A 12 -13.74 -14.30 38.05
CA LEU A 12 -12.94 -13.52 37.12
C LEU A 12 -11.56 -14.14 36.79
N SER A 13 -11.53 -15.02 35.78
CA SER A 13 -10.29 -15.39 35.09
C SER A 13 -10.32 -14.72 33.72
N ILE A 14 -10.16 -13.38 33.74
CA ILE A 14 -10.16 -12.53 32.56
C ILE A 14 -8.81 -11.82 32.50
N CYS A 15 -8.09 -12.11 31.40
CA CYS A 15 -7.04 -11.30 30.81
C CYS A 15 -5.68 -11.23 31.52
N ALA A 16 -4.94 -12.35 31.49
CA ALA A 16 -3.51 -12.28 31.20
C ALA A 16 -3.30 -12.50 29.68
N PHE A 17 -3.85 -11.60 28.86
CA PHE A 17 -3.36 -11.46 27.50
C PHE A 17 -2.03 -10.73 27.62
N SER A 18 -0.94 -11.48 27.46
CA SER A 18 0.38 -10.93 27.17
C SER A 18 0.19 -9.87 26.10
N GLY A 19 0.46 -8.62 26.45
CA GLY A 19 0.48 -7.50 25.52
C GLY A 19 1.59 -7.71 24.51
N HIS A 20 1.36 -8.60 23.55
CA HIS A 20 1.98 -8.44 22.26
C HIS A 20 1.38 -7.14 21.73
N SER A 21 2.21 -6.12 21.59
CA SER A 21 1.92 -5.02 20.68
C SER A 21 1.43 -5.69 19.41
N ALA A 22 0.12 -5.58 19.13
CA ALA A 22 -0.39 -5.90 17.83
C ALA A 22 0.23 -4.83 16.93
N GLU A 23 1.43 -5.10 16.43
CA GLU A 23 2.01 -4.30 15.38
C GLU A 23 1.10 -4.52 14.17
N ALA A 24 0.18 -3.58 14.00
CA ALA A 24 -0.53 -3.43 12.76
C ALA A 24 0.51 -3.04 11.70
N GLY A 25 1.18 -4.05 11.13
CA GLY A 25 1.76 -3.96 9.80
C GLY A 25 0.72 -3.35 8.87
N SER A 26 1.12 -2.56 7.89
CA SER A 26 0.18 -1.95 6.95
C SER A 26 -0.59 -3.07 6.23
N LYS A 27 -1.80 -3.36 6.73
CA LYS A 27 -2.69 -4.35 6.17
C LYS A 27 -3.34 -3.68 4.98
N PHE A 28 -2.91 -4.04 3.77
CA PHE A 28 -3.64 -3.71 2.57
C PHE A 28 -4.96 -4.46 2.60
N TYR A 29 -5.98 -3.83 3.18
CA TYR A 29 -7.35 -4.28 3.10
C TYR A 29 -7.88 -3.79 1.76
N SER A 30 -7.74 -4.59 0.70
CA SER A 30 -8.32 -4.26 -0.62
C SER A 30 -9.83 -4.01 -0.55
N HIS A 31 -10.49 -4.58 0.45
CA HIS A 31 -11.86 -4.26 0.81
C HIS A 31 -12.07 -2.84 1.33
N TRP A 32 -11.07 -2.00 1.58
CA TRP A 32 -11.24 -0.64 2.10
C TRP A 32 -10.90 0.44 1.07
N TRP A 33 -10.25 0.09 -0.04
CA TRP A 33 -9.86 1.01 -1.13
C TRP A 33 -10.75 0.87 -2.37
N TRP A 34 -12.06 0.65 -2.17
CA TRP A 34 -13.06 0.68 -3.25
C TRP A 34 -13.28 2.13 -3.74
N GLN A 35 -13.93 2.33 -4.89
CA GLN A 35 -14.08 3.68 -5.49
C GLN A 35 -14.67 4.76 -4.56
N SER A 36 -15.63 4.44 -3.69
CA SER A 36 -16.16 5.38 -2.71
C SER A 36 -15.29 5.69 -1.48
N HIS A 37 -14.17 4.99 -1.23
CA HIS A 37 -13.23 5.32 -0.14
C HIS A 37 -12.64 6.73 -0.30
N TRP A 38 -12.43 7.11 -1.55
CA TRP A 38 -11.78 8.36 -1.95
C TRP A 38 -12.74 9.54 -2.01
N LYS A 39 -14.04 9.33 -1.77
CA LYS A 39 -15.03 10.42 -1.76
C LYS A 39 -14.85 11.27 -0.51
N ASN A 40 -14.77 12.59 -0.69
CA ASN A 40 -14.64 13.60 0.38
C ASN A 40 -13.27 13.61 1.09
N GLN A 41 -12.19 13.16 0.45
CA GLN A 41 -10.84 13.45 0.93
C GLN A 41 -10.38 14.79 0.34
N ASP A 42 -10.07 15.75 1.21
CA ASP A 42 -9.51 17.04 0.81
C ASP A 42 -8.03 16.84 0.43
N PHE A 43 -7.79 16.54 -0.84
CA PHE A 43 -6.47 16.23 -1.36
C PHE A 43 -6.18 17.03 -2.63
N ILE A 44 -4.96 17.59 -2.71
CA ILE A 44 -4.48 18.39 -3.83
C ILE A 44 -3.30 17.63 -4.47
N PRO A 45 -3.46 17.07 -5.70
CA PRO A 45 -2.52 16.12 -6.31
C PRO A 45 -1.07 16.52 -6.55
N TYR A 46 -0.68 17.74 -6.20
CA TYR A 46 0.68 18.26 -6.46
C TYR A 46 1.17 19.14 -5.31
N TYR A 47 0.62 18.96 -4.11
CA TYR A 47 1.01 19.72 -2.92
C TYR A 47 2.09 19.00 -2.08
N ASP A 48 2.40 17.75 -2.42
CA ASP A 48 3.46 16.96 -1.81
C ASP A 48 4.81 17.45 -2.37
N ASN A 49 5.56 18.18 -1.55
CA ASN A 49 6.68 19.02 -1.94
C ASN A 49 8.02 18.27 -2.05
N GLY A 50 7.99 17.05 -2.60
CA GLY A 50 9.17 16.37 -3.15
C GLY A 50 10.34 16.13 -2.19
N THR A 51 10.12 16.22 -0.88
CA THR A 51 11.19 16.14 0.13
C THR A 51 10.73 15.41 1.39
N GLU A 52 9.98 14.33 1.26
CA GLU A 52 9.94 13.33 2.33
C GLU A 52 11.22 12.49 2.23
N PRO A 53 12.28 12.77 3.05
CA PRO A 53 13.42 11.87 3.11
C PRO A 53 12.91 10.47 3.46
N HIS A 54 13.58 9.44 2.93
CA HIS A 54 13.32 8.02 3.24
C HIS A 54 13.07 7.89 4.76
N ASN A 55 11.79 7.80 5.14
CA ASN A 55 11.41 8.05 6.52
C ASN A 55 11.75 6.78 7.28
N THR A 56 12.91 6.78 7.96
CA THR A 56 13.43 5.66 8.77
C THR A 56 12.43 5.19 9.83
N GLN A 57 11.36 5.95 10.06
CA GLN A 57 10.16 5.54 10.78
C GLN A 57 9.53 4.23 10.26
N TRP A 58 9.74 3.85 9.00
CA TRP A 58 9.14 2.65 8.40
C TRP A 58 10.09 1.46 8.29
N ASP A 59 11.39 1.64 8.57
CA ASP A 59 12.43 0.59 8.46
C ASP A 59 12.21 -0.59 9.41
N LYS A 60 11.40 -0.41 10.47
CA LYS A 60 11.12 -1.45 11.47
C LYS A 60 9.95 -2.35 11.14
N LYS A 61 9.17 -2.06 10.08
CA LYS A 61 8.03 -2.89 9.69
C LYS A 61 8.46 -3.89 8.63
N GLU A 62 8.68 -5.12 9.05
CA GLU A 62 8.89 -6.25 8.14
C GLU A 62 7.65 -6.42 7.25
N TRP A 63 7.83 -6.21 5.95
CA TRP A 63 6.80 -6.36 4.94
C TRP A 63 7.45 -6.72 3.61
N HIS A 64 6.77 -7.58 2.86
CA HIS A 64 7.16 -8.00 1.53
C HIS A 64 5.98 -7.93 0.55
N PRO A 65 6.23 -7.74 -0.76
CA PRO A 65 5.20 -7.82 -1.80
C PRO A 65 4.32 -9.08 -1.71
N THR A 66 4.90 -10.21 -1.31
CA THR A 66 4.20 -11.49 -1.12
C THR A 66 3.10 -11.42 -0.07
N ASP A 67 3.21 -10.54 0.92
CA ASP A 67 2.20 -10.37 1.96
C ASP A 67 0.91 -9.82 1.34
N TRP A 68 1.02 -8.81 0.48
CA TRP A 68 -0.14 -8.24 -0.22
C TRP A 68 -0.74 -9.21 -1.22
N ILE A 69 0.08 -9.96 -1.95
CA ILE A 69 -0.40 -11.00 -2.88
C ILE A 69 -1.18 -12.07 -2.10
N THR A 70 -0.61 -12.59 -1.01
CA THR A 70 -1.24 -13.60 -0.14
C THR A 70 -2.57 -13.09 0.44
N MET A 71 -2.59 -11.86 0.95
CA MET A 71 -3.78 -11.22 1.49
C MET A 71 -4.91 -11.06 0.45
N ASN A 72 -4.60 -11.07 -0.84
CA ASN A 72 -5.56 -10.94 -1.94
C ASN A 72 -5.87 -12.26 -2.63
N GLY A 73 -5.69 -13.38 -1.93
CA GLY A 73 -6.02 -14.70 -2.43
C GLY A 73 -4.88 -15.39 -3.16
N GLY A 74 -3.65 -14.87 -3.06
CA GLY A 74 -2.44 -15.50 -3.58
C GLY A 74 -2.20 -15.30 -5.08
N ASP A 75 -3.08 -14.58 -5.78
CA ASP A 75 -2.96 -14.29 -7.21
C ASP A 75 -2.53 -12.85 -7.44
N SER A 76 -1.33 -12.68 -8.00
CA SER A 76 -0.75 -11.37 -8.32
C SER A 76 -1.55 -10.63 -9.40
N GLN A 77 -2.14 -11.34 -10.37
CA GLN A 77 -2.94 -10.72 -11.42
C GLN A 77 -4.26 -10.17 -10.88
N ASN A 78 -4.86 -10.85 -9.90
CA ASN A 78 -6.05 -10.35 -9.19
C ASN A 78 -5.74 -9.07 -8.42
N LEU A 79 -4.58 -9.00 -7.74
CA LEU A 79 -4.13 -7.78 -7.06
C LEU A 79 -3.97 -6.61 -8.05
N MET A 80 -3.29 -6.84 -9.18
CA MET A 80 -3.17 -5.83 -10.24
C MET A 80 -4.52 -5.39 -10.78
N HIS A 81 -5.42 -6.33 -11.07
CA HIS A 81 -6.78 -6.04 -11.53
C HIS A 81 -7.56 -5.15 -10.55
N ARG A 82 -7.39 -5.36 -9.24
CA ARG A 82 -7.98 -4.51 -8.21
C ARG A 82 -7.41 -3.10 -8.23
N TRP A 83 -6.11 -2.92 -8.42
CA TRP A 83 -5.51 -1.59 -8.55
C TRP A 83 -5.95 -0.85 -9.81
N TYR A 84 -6.12 -1.56 -10.93
CA TYR A 84 -6.75 -1.01 -12.13
C TYR A 84 -8.18 -0.55 -11.87
N THR A 85 -8.99 -1.41 -11.24
CA THR A 85 -10.39 -1.09 -10.90
C THR A 85 -10.50 0.08 -9.92
N ALA A 86 -9.57 0.15 -8.97
CA ALA A 86 -9.48 1.21 -7.97
C ALA A 86 -8.86 2.50 -8.52
N LYS A 87 -8.45 2.57 -9.80
CA LYS A 87 -7.77 3.74 -10.41
C LYS A 87 -6.54 4.19 -9.63
N ILE A 88 -5.79 3.23 -9.09
CA ILE A 88 -4.47 3.45 -8.51
C ILE A 88 -3.41 3.33 -9.61
N ILE A 89 -3.54 2.31 -10.46
CA ILE A 89 -2.75 2.15 -11.68
C ILE A 89 -3.73 2.23 -12.84
N ASN A 90 -3.35 2.91 -13.92
CA ASN A 90 -4.17 3.00 -15.14
C ASN A 90 -3.65 2.05 -16.22
N ALA A 91 -2.33 1.99 -16.43
CA ALA A 91 -1.72 1.16 -17.45
C ALA A 91 -0.24 0.88 -17.16
N GLN A 92 0.30 -0.15 -17.81
CA GLN A 92 1.72 -0.46 -17.88
C GLN A 92 2.10 -0.74 -19.33
N TYR A 93 3.18 -0.15 -19.83
CA TYR A 93 3.62 -0.31 -21.22
C TYR A 93 5.11 0.01 -21.39
N TYR A 94 5.61 -0.27 -22.58
CA TYR A 94 6.93 0.17 -23.02
C TYR A 94 6.75 1.19 -24.15
N ASP A 95 7.55 2.24 -24.12
CA ASP A 95 7.68 3.23 -25.19
C ASP A 95 9.17 3.37 -25.51
N ASP A 96 9.57 3.07 -26.74
CA ASP A 96 10.98 2.98 -27.16
C ASP A 96 11.88 2.20 -26.18
N GLU A 97 11.44 0.99 -25.78
CA GLU A 97 12.11 0.10 -24.81
C GLU A 97 12.18 0.62 -23.36
N ILE A 98 11.63 1.81 -23.10
CA ILE A 98 11.56 2.40 -21.77
C ILE A 98 10.24 1.97 -21.12
N PRO A 99 10.26 1.32 -19.94
CA PRO A 99 9.05 0.94 -19.23
C PRO A 99 8.40 2.13 -18.52
N TYR A 100 7.09 2.24 -18.69
CA TYR A 100 6.23 3.23 -18.05
C TYR A 100 5.10 2.57 -17.26
N LEU A 101 4.74 3.19 -16.14
CA LEU A 101 3.56 2.90 -15.36
C LEU A 101 2.71 4.17 -15.28
N ASP A 102 1.55 4.16 -15.94
CA ASP A 102 0.59 5.24 -15.80
C ASP A 102 -0.13 5.08 -14.47
N VAL A 103 0.00 6.07 -13.59
CA VAL A 103 -0.73 6.09 -12.32
C VAL A 103 -2.14 6.65 -12.51
N GLY A 104 -3.06 6.16 -11.70
CA GLY A 104 -4.43 6.67 -11.65
C GLY A 104 -4.62 7.74 -10.58
N VAL A 105 -5.75 8.45 -10.65
CA VAL A 105 -6.06 9.55 -9.71
C VAL A 105 -5.98 9.13 -8.23
N ASN A 106 -6.30 7.87 -7.92
CA ASN A 106 -6.27 7.40 -6.53
C ASN A 106 -4.88 7.05 -6.03
N PHE A 107 -3.86 7.00 -6.90
CA PHE A 107 -2.48 6.89 -6.47
C PHE A 107 -2.06 8.07 -5.62
N TYR A 108 -2.51 9.27 -5.96
CA TYR A 108 -2.08 10.48 -5.30
C TYR A 108 -2.58 10.58 -3.85
N HIS A 109 -3.76 10.01 -3.57
CA HIS A 109 -4.34 9.94 -2.22
C HIS A 109 -3.60 8.98 -1.28
N LEU A 110 -2.67 8.17 -1.79
CA LEU A 110 -1.91 7.22 -0.97
C LEU A 110 -0.81 7.92 -0.18
N SER A 111 -0.47 7.37 0.99
CA SER A 111 0.74 7.77 1.70
C SER A 111 1.99 7.50 0.85
N GLY A 112 3.08 8.25 1.06
CA GLY A 112 4.35 7.97 0.38
C GLY A 112 4.81 6.50 0.58
N TYR A 113 4.53 5.94 1.76
CA TYR A 113 4.81 4.54 2.06
C TYR A 113 4.01 3.56 1.21
N ASP A 114 2.70 3.79 1.07
CA ASP A 114 1.84 2.94 0.25
C ASP A 114 2.20 3.06 -1.23
N LYS A 115 2.53 4.28 -1.70
CA LYS A 115 3.03 4.51 -3.06
C LYS A 115 4.27 3.65 -3.33
N SER A 116 5.26 3.67 -2.43
CA SER A 116 6.48 2.87 -2.55
C SER A 116 6.20 1.37 -2.57
N ARG A 117 5.35 0.86 -1.67
CA ARG A 117 5.00 -0.57 -1.62
C ARG A 117 4.25 -1.07 -2.86
N ILE A 118 3.41 -0.22 -3.45
CA ILE A 118 2.76 -0.54 -4.73
C ILE A 118 3.81 -0.67 -5.82
N MET A 119 4.75 0.28 -5.92
CA MET A 119 5.81 0.20 -6.93
C MET A 119 6.72 -1.01 -6.74
N GLU A 120 7.08 -1.32 -5.49
CA GLU A 120 7.86 -2.51 -5.15
C GLU A 120 7.11 -3.80 -5.53
N THR A 121 5.80 -3.84 -5.31
CA THR A 121 4.97 -5.00 -5.70
C THR A 121 4.84 -5.11 -7.21
N VAL A 122 4.63 -4.01 -7.93
CA VAL A 122 4.62 -3.99 -9.40
C VAL A 122 5.94 -4.54 -9.93
N ASN A 123 7.06 -4.06 -9.38
CA ASN A 123 8.38 -4.55 -9.77
C ASN A 123 8.55 -6.04 -9.45
N TYR A 124 8.11 -6.51 -8.29
CA TYR A 124 8.16 -7.93 -7.92
C TYR A 124 7.35 -8.81 -8.89
N ILE A 125 6.19 -8.34 -9.34
CA ILE A 125 5.31 -9.11 -10.25
C ILE A 125 5.89 -9.17 -11.66
N TYR A 126 6.41 -8.05 -12.17
CA TYR A 126 6.81 -7.92 -13.57
C TYR A 126 8.32 -7.94 -13.81
N GLN A 127 9.12 -7.94 -12.75
CA GLN A 127 10.59 -7.97 -12.78
C GLN A 127 11.17 -6.90 -13.70
N ILE A 128 10.61 -5.68 -13.64
CA ILE A 128 10.92 -4.60 -14.58
C ILE A 128 12.38 -4.16 -14.40
N THR A 129 12.82 -3.99 -13.16
CA THR A 129 14.18 -3.53 -12.85
C THR A 129 15.26 -4.60 -13.03
N GLU A 130 14.90 -5.85 -13.36
CA GLU A 130 15.89 -6.89 -13.69
C GLU A 130 16.51 -6.68 -15.08
N LYS A 131 15.80 -5.95 -15.95
CA LYS A 131 16.22 -5.67 -17.33
C LYS A 131 16.76 -4.24 -17.45
N SER A 132 17.43 -3.96 -18.56
CA SER A 132 17.83 -2.58 -18.89
C SER A 132 16.67 -1.88 -19.60
N PRO A 133 16.30 -0.64 -19.22
CA PRO A 133 16.84 0.13 -18.08
C PRO A 133 16.35 -0.45 -16.74
N ARG A 134 17.21 -0.46 -15.70
CA ARG A 134 16.90 -1.04 -14.37
C ARG A 134 15.95 -0.16 -13.53
N MET A 135 14.94 0.40 -14.18
CA MET A 135 13.99 1.36 -13.63
C MET A 135 12.75 1.46 -14.52
N PHE A 136 11.66 2.01 -14.00
CA PHE A 136 10.51 2.45 -14.79
C PHE A 136 10.00 3.82 -14.34
N TYR A 137 9.43 4.57 -15.27
CA TYR A 137 8.88 5.89 -15.00
C TYR A 137 7.43 5.81 -14.58
N LEU A 138 7.05 6.67 -13.63
CA LEU A 138 5.65 6.91 -13.28
C LEU A 138 5.17 8.11 -14.07
N ARG A 139 4.08 7.93 -14.82
CA ARG A 139 3.48 8.99 -15.64
C ARG A 139 2.06 9.27 -15.17
N ASP A 140 1.70 10.54 -15.17
CA ASP A 140 0.31 10.97 -15.09
C ASP A 140 -0.28 11.04 -16.50
N PRO A 141 -1.24 10.18 -16.86
CA PRO A 141 -1.84 10.21 -18.19
C PRO A 141 -2.75 11.42 -18.43
N GLN A 142 -3.19 12.16 -17.40
CA GLN A 142 -4.01 13.36 -17.58
C GLN A 142 -3.18 14.58 -17.97
N THR A 143 -1.96 14.67 -17.45
CA THR A 143 -1.04 15.80 -17.70
C THR A 143 0.11 15.45 -18.62
N GLU A 144 0.27 14.16 -18.95
CA GLU A 144 1.39 13.56 -19.70
C GLU A 144 2.76 13.79 -19.05
N LYS A 145 2.79 14.19 -17.77
CA LYS A 145 4.03 14.42 -17.04
C LYS A 145 4.56 13.15 -16.42
N ILE A 146 5.89 13.00 -16.45
CA ILE A 146 6.59 12.09 -15.56
C ILE A 146 6.52 12.70 -14.16
N ILE A 147 6.00 11.95 -13.20
CA ILE A 147 5.85 12.37 -11.80
C ILE A 147 6.86 11.70 -10.87
N GLY A 148 7.68 10.80 -11.41
CA GLY A 148 8.65 10.05 -10.65
C GLY A 148 9.19 8.84 -11.40
N TYR A 149 10.01 8.06 -10.70
CA TYR A 149 10.51 6.78 -11.17
C TYR A 149 10.68 5.81 -10.02
N TYR A 150 10.76 4.52 -10.36
CA TYR A 150 11.13 3.46 -9.43
C TYR A 150 12.35 2.72 -9.97
N GLY A 151 13.36 2.50 -9.13
CA GLY A 151 14.61 1.81 -9.49
C GLY A 151 15.30 1.18 -8.29
N SER A 152 16.62 1.00 -8.35
CA SER A 152 17.43 0.45 -7.24
C SER A 152 17.30 1.22 -5.94
N ASP A 153 17.02 2.52 -6.05
CA ASP A 153 16.93 3.44 -4.92
C ASP A 153 15.50 3.52 -4.34
N GLY A 154 14.59 2.68 -4.84
CA GLY A 154 13.17 2.71 -4.52
C GLY A 154 12.40 3.73 -5.36
N LEU A 155 11.26 4.19 -4.83
CA LEU A 155 10.42 5.19 -5.47
C LEU A 155 10.95 6.61 -5.19
N ILE A 156 11.10 7.41 -6.24
CA ILE A 156 11.42 8.84 -6.17
C ILE A 156 10.36 9.62 -6.94
N LEU A 157 9.71 10.57 -6.27
CA LEU A 157 8.67 11.45 -6.82
C LEU A 157 9.22 12.87 -7.04
N GLN A 158 8.67 13.59 -8.03
CA GLN A 158 9.08 14.95 -8.44
C GLN A 158 8.15 16.04 -7.90
#